data_AF-A0A537ZTB8-F1
#
_entry.id   AF-A0A537ZTB8-F1
#
_cell.length_a   1.000
_cell.length_b   1.000
_cell.length_c   1.000
_cell.angle_alpha   90.00
_cell.angle_beta   90.00
_cell.angle_gamma   90.00
#
_symmetry.space_group_name_H-M   'P 1'
#
loop_
_entity.id
_entity.type
_entity.pdbx_description
1 polymer ?
#
loop_
_entity_poly.entity_id
_entity_poly.type
_entity_poly.pdbx_seq_one_letter_code
_entity_poly.pdbx_strand_id
1 'polypeptide(L)'
;GYRFSLLTLDTRGITIRPAGSEAVTLKGPIKVLPGARGSTIEGLNLDGVGSKGGSLKIYASRTLLDGNRITTERTAICVLVTAFYERPAPRHVAIERNRIHGCGRLPATNHEHGIYLAQSRGAVVRGNRIYANADRGIQLYPDARGSRIVHNVIDGNGQGIAISGAGGQASSGNLIRANVITNSTLRYNVYSDFPRRVGKRNFVRFNCVYGGAAARAGGAGGIMRPTRGFRLEGNLIADPGYANRSAGDFRLAAHSPCRSLGKRIALRSVSRRSRRRLPLRLAGRIPAPVTGPVKRARLEVKRRGGWTVARRMTTRSSAFAMRVRPQIAKGRRGVAIRVAAPGRAPSKPIWVVR
;
A
#
# COMPACT_ATOMS: atom_id res chain seq x y z
N GLY A 1 -9.60 -6.83 27.66
CA GLY A 1 -8.84 -7.40 26.52
C GLY A 1 -9.07 -8.89 26.47
N TYR A 2 -9.14 -9.48 25.28
CA TYR A 2 -9.40 -10.91 25.08
C TYR A 2 -8.09 -11.68 25.05
N ARG A 3 -8.02 -12.82 25.74
CA ARG A 3 -6.84 -13.70 25.76
C ARG A 3 -7.21 -15.07 25.19
N PHE A 4 -6.36 -15.61 24.32
CA PHE A 4 -6.56 -16.93 23.71
C PHE A 4 -5.22 -17.62 23.46
N SER A 5 -5.25 -18.95 23.47
CA SER A 5 -4.08 -19.78 23.11
C SER A 5 -3.79 -19.72 21.61
N LEU A 6 -4.83 -19.64 20.77
CA LEU A 6 -4.76 -19.46 19.33
C LEU A 6 -6.12 -19.01 18.79
N LEU A 7 -6.14 -17.96 17.98
CA LEU A 7 -7.30 -17.58 17.16
C LEU A 7 -7.04 -17.98 15.70
N THR A 8 -7.97 -18.72 15.11
CA THR A 8 -7.85 -19.20 13.72
C THR A 8 -9.00 -18.67 12.88
N LEU A 9 -8.69 -18.02 11.77
CA LEU A 9 -9.63 -17.68 10.72
C LEU A 9 -9.41 -18.67 9.58
N ASP A 10 -10.44 -19.46 9.25
CA ASP A 10 -10.41 -20.38 8.09
C ASP A 10 -11.60 -20.18 7.14
N THR A 11 -12.55 -19.33 7.50
CA THR A 11 -13.67 -18.98 6.64
C THR A 11 -13.36 -17.73 5.83
N ARG A 12 -13.75 -17.75 4.55
CA ARG A 12 -13.53 -16.65 3.61
C ARG A 12 -14.21 -15.36 4.07
N GLY A 13 -13.52 -14.22 3.92
CA GLY A 13 -14.15 -12.89 4.04
C GLY A 13 -14.53 -12.47 5.46
N ILE A 14 -13.93 -13.08 6.49
CA ILE A 14 -14.17 -12.72 7.89
C ILE A 14 -13.58 -11.34 8.18
N THR A 15 -14.33 -10.47 8.85
CA THR A 15 -13.83 -9.18 9.34
C THR A 15 -13.82 -9.17 10.86
N ILE A 16 -12.67 -8.86 11.45
CA ILE A 16 -12.50 -8.67 12.90
C ILE A 16 -12.16 -7.21 13.16
N ARG A 17 -12.98 -6.54 13.97
CA ARG A 17 -12.87 -5.12 14.32
C ARG A 17 -13.52 -4.83 15.68
N PRO A 18 -13.21 -3.70 16.33
CA PRO A 18 -13.96 -3.24 17.50
C PRO A 18 -15.46 -3.02 17.21
N ALA A 19 -16.28 -3.27 18.21
CA ALA A 19 -17.64 -2.76 18.26
C ALA A 19 -17.59 -1.33 18.83
N GLY A 20 -17.80 -0.33 17.97
CA GLY A 20 -17.75 1.08 18.39
C GLY A 20 -16.33 1.68 18.43
N SER A 21 -16.15 2.71 19.26
CA SER A 21 -14.92 3.51 19.34
C SER A 21 -13.90 3.00 20.37
N GLU A 22 -14.24 1.98 21.14
CA GLU A 22 -13.37 1.47 22.20
C GLU A 22 -12.15 0.73 21.64
N ALA A 23 -11.01 0.92 22.29
CA ALA A 23 -9.78 0.22 21.94
C ALA A 23 -9.85 -1.25 22.40
N VAL A 24 -10.05 -2.18 21.46
CA VAL A 24 -10.08 -3.61 21.75
C VAL A 24 -8.70 -4.24 21.63
N THR A 25 -8.29 -4.98 22.67
CA THR A 25 -7.02 -5.73 22.69
C THR A 25 -7.26 -7.23 22.56
N LEU A 26 -6.59 -7.86 21.59
CA LEU A 26 -6.51 -9.31 21.39
C LEU A 26 -5.10 -9.79 21.76
N LYS A 27 -5.01 -10.67 22.75
CA LYS A 27 -3.76 -11.21 23.30
C LYS A 27 -3.63 -12.70 23.00
N GLY A 28 -2.72 -13.04 22.10
CA GLY A 28 -2.47 -14.40 21.64
C GLY A 28 -2.12 -14.47 20.15
N PRO A 29 -1.65 -15.63 19.65
CA PRO A 29 -1.33 -15.81 18.24
C PRO A 29 -2.60 -15.91 17.38
N ILE A 30 -2.55 -15.32 16.19
CA ILE A 30 -3.62 -15.33 15.18
C ILE A 30 -3.11 -16.00 13.91
N LYS A 31 -3.85 -17.00 13.41
CA LYS A 31 -3.62 -17.63 12.10
C LYS A 31 -4.74 -17.26 11.14
N VAL A 32 -4.39 -16.76 9.95
CA VAL A 32 -5.31 -16.56 8.83
C VAL A 32 -5.01 -17.63 7.79
N LEU A 33 -5.72 -18.75 7.90
CA LEU A 33 -5.51 -19.95 7.09
C LEU A 33 -5.96 -19.76 5.64
N PRO A 34 -5.50 -20.60 4.69
CA PRO A 34 -5.82 -20.41 3.27
C PRO A 34 -7.30 -20.26 2.93
N GLY A 35 -8.22 -20.88 3.69
CA GLY A 35 -9.67 -20.74 3.51
C GLY A 35 -10.18 -19.32 3.80
N ALA A 36 -9.52 -18.58 4.68
CA ALA A 36 -9.84 -17.21 5.08
C ALA A 36 -9.39 -16.12 4.09
N ARG A 37 -9.49 -16.42 2.79
CA ARG A 37 -9.18 -15.46 1.74
C ARG A 37 -10.06 -14.22 1.85
N GLY A 38 -9.46 -13.03 1.71
CA GLY A 38 -10.21 -11.77 1.71
C GLY A 38 -10.64 -11.29 3.09
N SER A 39 -10.15 -11.92 4.16
CA SER A 39 -10.47 -11.53 5.54
C SER A 39 -9.76 -10.23 5.94
N THR A 40 -10.37 -9.47 6.84
CA THR A 40 -9.88 -8.18 7.33
C THR A 40 -9.71 -8.23 8.84
N ILE A 41 -8.61 -7.68 9.35
CA ILE A 41 -8.38 -7.45 10.78
C ILE A 41 -8.03 -5.97 10.92
N GLU A 42 -8.90 -5.19 11.57
CA GLU A 42 -8.79 -3.74 11.56
C GLU A 42 -9.09 -3.05 12.88
N GLY A 43 -8.35 -1.97 13.16
CA GLY A 43 -8.60 -1.08 14.30
C GLY A 43 -8.32 -1.69 15.68
N LEU A 44 -7.57 -2.79 15.77
CA LEU A 44 -7.34 -3.52 17.01
C LEU A 44 -5.95 -3.25 17.61
N ASN A 45 -5.84 -3.45 18.92
CA ASN A 45 -4.56 -3.71 19.58
C ASN A 45 -4.30 -5.23 19.54
N LEU A 46 -3.26 -5.64 18.83
CA LEU A 46 -2.87 -7.03 18.64
C LEU A 46 -1.56 -7.27 19.39
N ASP A 47 -1.62 -8.11 20.40
CA ASP A 47 -0.48 -8.47 21.24
C ASP A 47 -0.23 -9.99 21.15
N GLY A 48 0.84 -10.37 20.48
CA GLY A 48 1.22 -11.78 20.36
C GLY A 48 2.33 -12.21 21.31
N VAL A 49 2.39 -11.68 22.53
CA VAL A 49 3.33 -12.18 23.54
C VAL A 49 3.30 -13.71 23.62
N GLY A 50 4.47 -14.34 23.69
CA GLY A 50 4.60 -15.80 23.76
C GLY A 50 4.30 -16.56 22.46
N SER A 51 3.97 -15.88 21.36
CA SER A 51 3.70 -16.55 20.08
C SER A 51 4.97 -17.15 19.44
N LYS A 52 5.07 -18.48 19.41
CA LYS A 52 6.17 -19.15 18.70
C LYS A 52 6.07 -18.92 17.18
N GLY A 53 7.09 -18.29 16.59
CA GLY A 53 7.19 -18.08 15.13
C GLY A 53 6.27 -17.00 14.55
N GLY A 54 5.65 -16.17 15.40
CA GLY A 54 4.98 -14.93 14.99
C GLY A 54 3.56 -14.75 15.52
N SER A 55 3.19 -13.50 15.81
CA SER A 55 1.88 -13.10 16.35
C SER A 55 0.77 -13.27 15.32
N LEU A 56 0.92 -12.66 14.15
CA LEU A 56 0.00 -12.82 13.02
C LEU A 56 0.65 -13.66 11.92
N LYS A 57 0.12 -14.84 11.69
CA LYS A 57 0.55 -15.74 10.61
C LYS A 57 -0.50 -15.74 9.51
N ILE A 58 -0.18 -15.10 8.39
CA ILE A 58 -1.09 -14.91 7.26
C ILE A 58 -0.66 -15.85 6.13
N TYR A 59 -1.52 -16.80 5.86
CA TYR A 59 -1.40 -17.75 4.77
C TYR A 59 -2.43 -17.50 3.66
N ALA A 60 -3.52 -16.79 3.98
CA ALA A 60 -4.56 -16.48 3.04
C ALA A 60 -4.18 -15.36 2.07
N SER A 61 -4.74 -15.44 0.87
CA SER A 61 -4.65 -14.35 -0.12
C SER A 61 -5.64 -13.23 0.21
N ARG A 62 -5.32 -12.01 -0.22
CA ARG A 62 -6.21 -10.83 -0.10
C ARG A 62 -6.59 -10.46 1.34
N THR A 63 -5.83 -10.93 2.34
CA THR A 63 -6.00 -10.49 3.72
C THR A 63 -5.63 -9.02 3.85
N LEU A 64 -6.44 -8.26 4.60
CA LEU A 64 -6.16 -6.87 4.96
C LEU A 64 -5.90 -6.76 6.46
N LEU A 65 -4.72 -6.25 6.83
CA LEU A 65 -4.46 -5.71 8.18
C LEU A 65 -4.51 -4.19 8.09
N ASP A 66 -5.48 -3.54 8.73
CA ASP A 66 -5.62 -2.09 8.66
C ASP A 66 -5.70 -1.37 10.01
N GLY A 67 -4.93 -0.31 10.18
CA GLY A 67 -5.09 0.59 11.33
C GLY A 67 -4.87 -0.05 12.71
N ASN A 68 -4.17 -1.19 12.79
CA ASN A 68 -3.93 -1.89 14.04
C ASN A 68 -2.69 -1.36 14.76
N ARG A 69 -2.63 -1.53 16.09
CA ARG A 69 -1.39 -1.50 16.86
C ARG A 69 -0.94 -2.94 17.10
N ILE A 70 0.24 -3.32 16.63
CA ILE A 70 0.73 -4.70 16.64
C ILE A 70 2.05 -4.76 17.41
N THR A 71 2.13 -5.65 18.38
CA THR A 71 3.33 -5.91 19.17
C THR A 71 3.43 -7.39 19.57
N THR A 72 4.60 -7.80 20.04
CA THR A 72 4.78 -9.07 20.73
C THR A 72 5.47 -8.90 22.07
N GLU A 73 5.55 -7.66 22.60
CA GLU A 73 6.29 -7.38 23.85
C GLU A 73 7.71 -7.98 23.84
N ARG A 74 8.41 -7.88 22.70
CA ARG A 74 9.75 -8.42 22.46
C ARG A 74 9.88 -9.94 22.50
N THR A 75 8.83 -10.71 22.21
CA THR A 75 8.96 -12.19 22.23
C THR A 75 9.03 -12.86 20.85
N ALA A 76 8.62 -12.21 19.76
CA ALA A 76 8.47 -12.88 18.47
C ALA A 76 8.34 -11.92 17.26
N ILE A 77 8.23 -12.48 16.05
CA ILE A 77 7.83 -11.74 14.84
C ILE A 77 6.42 -11.16 15.03
N CYS A 78 6.15 -9.92 14.63
CA CYS A 78 4.78 -9.41 14.68
C CYS A 78 3.90 -9.93 13.54
N VAL A 79 4.34 -9.80 12.29
CA VAL A 79 3.56 -10.24 11.13
C VAL A 79 4.41 -11.13 10.23
N LEU A 80 3.97 -12.37 10.04
CA LEU A 80 4.52 -13.33 9.10
C LEU A 80 3.51 -13.59 7.97
N VAL A 81 3.91 -13.32 6.73
CA VAL A 81 3.16 -13.73 5.53
C VAL A 81 3.99 -14.81 4.84
N THR A 82 3.42 -16.00 4.66
CA THR A 82 4.12 -17.11 4.00
C THR A 82 3.15 -18.15 3.42
N ALA A 83 3.66 -19.07 2.59
CA ALA A 83 2.91 -20.23 2.15
C ALA A 83 2.56 -21.16 3.32
N PHE A 84 1.44 -21.86 3.23
CA PHE A 84 1.02 -22.85 4.22
C PHE A 84 1.41 -24.25 3.70
N TYR A 85 2.55 -24.77 4.14
CA TYR A 85 3.13 -26.01 3.61
C TYR A 85 3.24 -25.95 2.07
N GLU A 86 2.76 -26.97 1.37
CA GLU A 86 2.76 -27.08 -0.09
C GLU A 86 1.69 -26.22 -0.78
N ARG A 87 0.88 -25.46 -0.03
CA ARG A 87 -0.15 -24.60 -0.63
C ARG A 87 0.48 -23.43 -1.39
N PRO A 88 -0.17 -22.93 -2.46
CA PRO A 88 0.32 -21.77 -3.19
C PRO A 88 0.55 -20.55 -2.29
N ALA A 89 1.65 -19.84 -2.58
CA ALA A 89 2.00 -18.56 -1.98
C ALA A 89 0.80 -17.58 -1.87
N PRO A 90 0.55 -16.97 -0.69
CA PRO A 90 -0.48 -15.94 -0.54
C PRO A 90 -0.25 -14.78 -1.51
N ARG A 91 -1.35 -14.29 -2.07
CA ARG A 91 -1.34 -13.20 -3.07
C ARG A 91 -2.07 -11.98 -2.56
N HIS A 92 -1.52 -10.80 -2.82
CA HIS A 92 -2.16 -9.50 -2.59
C HIS A 92 -2.60 -9.27 -1.14
N VAL A 93 -1.81 -9.75 -0.17
CA VAL A 93 -1.97 -9.36 1.24
C VAL A 93 -1.66 -7.87 1.39
N ALA A 94 -2.50 -7.14 2.09
CA ALA A 94 -2.35 -5.73 2.35
C ALA A 94 -2.13 -5.49 3.86
N ILE A 95 -1.06 -4.79 4.20
CA ILE A 95 -0.72 -4.38 5.56
C ILE A 95 -0.66 -2.86 5.53
N GLU A 96 -1.68 -2.20 6.05
CA GLU A 96 -1.91 -0.78 5.88
C GLU A 96 -2.12 -0.02 7.19
N ARG A 97 -1.55 1.19 7.29
CA ARG A 97 -1.84 2.14 8.38
C ARG A 97 -1.61 1.60 9.80
N ASN A 98 -0.87 0.49 9.96
CA ASN A 98 -0.62 -0.13 11.25
C ASN A 98 0.55 0.55 11.98
N ARG A 99 0.56 0.46 13.31
CA ARG A 99 1.70 0.74 14.19
C ARG A 99 2.30 -0.59 14.64
N ILE A 100 3.46 -0.95 14.12
CA ILE A 100 4.12 -2.25 14.37
C ILE A 100 5.41 -2.00 15.15
N HIS A 101 5.46 -2.42 16.41
CA HIS A 101 6.56 -2.07 17.30
C HIS A 101 6.77 -3.08 18.41
N GLY A 102 7.96 -3.06 19.02
CA GLY A 102 8.26 -3.98 20.12
C GLY A 102 8.23 -5.44 19.69
N CYS A 103 8.53 -5.74 18.43
CA CYS A 103 8.64 -7.11 17.94
C CYS A 103 10.07 -7.63 18.16
N GLY A 104 10.18 -8.93 18.43
CA GLY A 104 11.43 -9.67 18.58
C GLY A 104 12.22 -9.39 19.84
N ARG A 105 12.97 -10.41 20.28
CA ARG A 105 13.75 -10.43 21.52
C ARG A 105 15.00 -9.57 21.43
N LEU A 106 15.39 -9.05 22.59
CA LEU A 106 16.67 -8.40 22.80
C LEU A 106 17.51 -9.27 23.74
N PRO A 107 18.84 -9.42 23.51
CA PRO A 107 19.58 -8.93 22.35
C PRO A 107 19.08 -9.56 21.04
N ALA A 108 19.25 -8.82 19.94
CA ALA A 108 18.74 -9.18 18.63
C ALA A 108 19.39 -10.48 18.13
N THR A 109 18.57 -11.44 17.66
CA THR A 109 19.03 -12.78 17.25
C THR A 109 19.06 -12.96 15.74
N ASN A 110 18.78 -11.91 14.96
CA ASN A 110 18.68 -11.93 13.51
C ASN A 110 17.46 -12.72 12.95
N HIS A 111 16.48 -13.09 13.79
CA HIS A 111 15.36 -13.96 13.43
C HIS A 111 13.96 -13.37 13.63
N GLU A 112 13.81 -12.27 14.38
CA GLU A 112 12.50 -11.81 14.87
C GLU A 112 12.22 -10.35 14.46
N HIS A 113 11.36 -10.20 13.46
CA HIS A 113 11.18 -8.97 12.68
C HIS A 113 9.81 -8.32 12.93
N GLY A 114 9.64 -7.07 12.51
CA GLY A 114 8.32 -6.43 12.45
C GLY A 114 7.42 -7.12 11.44
N ILE A 115 7.79 -7.07 10.16
CA ILE A 115 7.09 -7.75 9.06
C ILE A 115 8.06 -8.71 8.35
N TYR A 116 7.62 -9.95 8.18
CA TYR A 116 8.32 -10.97 7.42
C TYR A 116 7.45 -11.40 6.24
N LEU A 117 7.88 -11.07 5.02
CA LEU A 117 7.27 -11.55 3.79
C LEU A 117 8.11 -12.69 3.22
N ALA A 118 7.63 -13.92 3.39
CA ALA A 118 8.15 -15.12 2.78
C ALA A 118 7.17 -15.64 1.73
N GLN A 119 7.68 -16.32 0.70
CA GLN A 119 6.89 -17.01 -0.33
C GLN A 119 5.55 -16.31 -0.66
N SER A 120 5.61 -15.04 -1.05
CA SER A 120 4.43 -14.18 -1.21
C SER A 120 4.42 -13.51 -2.58
N ARG A 121 3.23 -13.12 -3.05
CA ARG A 121 3.04 -12.49 -4.37
C ARG A 121 2.26 -11.19 -4.27
N GLY A 122 2.87 -10.09 -4.67
CA GLY A 122 2.17 -8.81 -4.83
C GLY A 122 1.65 -8.22 -3.52
N ALA A 123 2.32 -8.45 -2.40
CA ALA A 123 1.92 -7.87 -1.12
C ALA A 123 2.04 -6.34 -1.15
N VAL A 124 1.18 -5.64 -0.41
CA VAL A 124 1.21 -4.18 -0.28
C VAL A 124 1.43 -3.84 1.19
N VAL A 125 2.54 -3.18 1.49
CA VAL A 125 2.86 -2.66 2.83
C VAL A 125 2.83 -1.14 2.73
N ARG A 126 1.78 -0.50 3.23
CA ARG A 126 1.53 0.91 2.95
C ARG A 126 1.12 1.74 4.16
N GLY A 127 1.75 2.91 4.35
CA GLY A 127 1.29 3.87 5.36
C GLY A 127 1.51 3.42 6.80
N ASN A 128 2.31 2.38 7.05
CA ASN A 128 2.56 1.86 8.38
C ASN A 128 3.66 2.67 9.09
N ARG A 129 3.63 2.64 10.42
CA ARG A 129 4.73 3.06 11.30
C ARG A 129 5.35 1.80 11.89
N ILE A 130 6.56 1.46 11.47
CA ILE A 130 7.24 0.22 11.84
C ILE A 130 8.51 0.59 12.58
N TYR A 131 8.52 0.46 13.90
CA TYR A 131 9.56 1.06 14.71
C TYR A 131 9.95 0.25 15.92
N ALA A 132 11.18 0.45 16.40
CA ALA A 132 11.69 -0.19 17.60
C ALA A 132 11.43 -1.71 17.58
N ASN A 133 11.76 -2.41 16.50
CA ASN A 133 11.77 -3.88 16.44
C ASN A 133 13.22 -4.37 16.59
N ALA A 134 13.41 -5.52 17.23
CA ALA A 134 14.73 -5.99 17.62
C ALA A 134 15.64 -6.24 16.42
N ASP A 135 15.13 -6.97 15.42
CA ASP A 135 15.84 -7.18 14.17
C ASP A 135 15.34 -6.23 13.07
N ARG A 136 14.77 -6.77 12.00
CA ARG A 136 14.38 -6.00 10.82
C ARG A 136 13.01 -5.37 11.02
N GLY A 137 12.82 -4.14 10.55
CA GLY A 137 11.49 -3.59 10.35
C GLY A 137 10.72 -4.40 9.32
N ILE A 138 11.31 -4.64 8.15
CA ILE A 138 10.73 -5.46 7.08
C ILE A 138 11.78 -6.41 6.48
N GLN A 139 11.44 -7.70 6.39
CA GLN A 139 12.22 -8.74 5.71
C GLN A 139 11.47 -9.24 4.47
N LEU A 140 12.14 -9.21 3.32
CA LEU A 140 11.70 -9.89 2.08
C LEU A 140 12.60 -11.11 1.87
N TYR A 141 12.16 -12.30 2.28
CA TYR A 141 12.99 -13.51 2.23
C TYR A 141 12.12 -14.77 2.31
N PRO A 142 12.49 -15.89 1.68
CA PRO A 142 13.50 -16.00 0.63
C PRO A 142 12.91 -15.74 -0.77
N ASP A 143 11.58 -15.63 -0.90
CA ASP A 143 10.87 -15.55 -2.18
C ASP A 143 9.68 -14.59 -2.18
N ALA A 144 9.84 -13.38 -1.65
CA ALA A 144 8.83 -12.33 -1.79
C ALA A 144 8.91 -11.69 -3.19
N ARG A 145 7.82 -11.78 -3.96
CA ARG A 145 7.81 -11.29 -5.34
C ARG A 145 6.76 -10.23 -5.60
N GLY A 146 7.17 -9.15 -6.28
CA GLY A 146 6.24 -8.12 -6.75
C GLY A 146 5.64 -7.24 -5.64
N SER A 147 6.20 -7.28 -4.43
CA SER A 147 5.67 -6.53 -3.28
C SER A 147 5.90 -5.02 -3.43
N ARG A 148 4.98 -4.23 -2.89
CA ARG A 148 5.03 -2.77 -2.88
C ARG A 148 5.08 -2.26 -1.45
N ILE A 149 6.23 -1.76 -1.04
CA ILE A 149 6.48 -1.16 0.27
C ILE A 149 6.51 0.35 0.07
N VAL A 150 5.43 1.03 0.42
CA VAL A 150 5.25 2.45 0.05
C VAL A 150 4.68 3.33 1.16
N HIS A 151 5.17 4.56 1.27
CA HIS A 151 4.65 5.55 2.24
C HIS A 151 4.69 5.08 3.70
N ASN A 152 5.61 4.18 4.06
CA ASN A 152 5.81 3.77 5.45
C ASN A 152 6.84 4.68 6.13
N VAL A 153 6.72 4.79 7.45
CA VAL A 153 7.81 5.19 8.33
C VAL A 153 8.42 3.93 8.92
N ILE A 154 9.72 3.76 8.79
CA ILE A 154 10.48 2.62 9.30
C ILE A 154 11.65 3.17 10.10
N ASP A 155 11.56 3.17 11.43
CA ASP A 155 12.50 3.91 12.28
C ASP A 155 13.00 3.10 13.47
N GLY A 156 14.29 3.18 13.79
CA GLY A 156 14.78 2.68 15.09
C GLY A 156 14.68 1.17 15.27
N ASN A 157 14.54 0.41 14.18
CA ASN A 157 14.62 -1.05 14.21
C ASN A 157 16.08 -1.49 14.24
N GLY A 158 16.41 -2.72 14.63
CA GLY A 158 17.77 -3.26 14.47
C GLY A 158 18.32 -3.03 13.07
N GLN A 159 17.52 -3.37 12.05
CA GLN A 159 17.75 -3.03 10.66
C GLN A 159 16.44 -2.56 10.01
N GLY A 160 16.51 -1.77 8.93
CA GLY A 160 15.31 -1.23 8.28
C GLY A 160 14.63 -2.26 7.40
N ILE A 161 14.97 -2.25 6.11
CA ILE A 161 14.44 -3.18 5.10
C ILE A 161 15.57 -4.06 4.56
N ALA A 162 15.30 -5.36 4.50
CA ALA A 162 16.18 -6.36 3.91
C ALA A 162 15.53 -7.02 2.70
N ILE A 163 16.28 -7.11 1.60
CA ILE A 163 15.86 -7.79 0.36
C ILE A 163 16.75 -9.01 0.14
N SER A 164 16.20 -10.20 0.36
CA SER A 164 17.05 -11.40 0.51
C SER A 164 16.48 -12.67 -0.14
N GLY A 165 17.28 -13.72 -0.16
CA GLY A 165 16.97 -15.04 -0.69
C GLY A 165 17.68 -16.16 0.07
N ALA A 166 17.30 -17.42 -0.19
CA ALA A 166 17.97 -18.62 0.33
C ALA A 166 17.57 -19.86 -0.49
N GLY A 167 18.36 -20.94 -0.39
CA GLY A 167 18.01 -22.23 -1.01
C GLY A 167 17.70 -22.13 -2.50
N GLY A 168 18.42 -21.27 -3.24
CA GLY A 168 18.16 -21.00 -4.66
C GLY A 168 16.95 -20.10 -4.94
N GLN A 169 16.17 -19.73 -3.93
CA GLN A 169 15.07 -18.77 -4.02
C GLN A 169 15.57 -17.33 -3.84
N ALA A 170 14.88 -16.37 -4.47
CA ALA A 170 15.28 -14.97 -4.40
C ALA A 170 14.10 -14.01 -4.52
N SER A 171 13.96 -13.13 -3.52
CA SER A 171 12.99 -12.04 -3.56
C SER A 171 13.26 -11.10 -4.74
N SER A 172 12.25 -10.88 -5.59
CA SER A 172 12.41 -10.23 -6.90
C SER A 172 11.20 -9.36 -7.28
N GLY A 173 11.42 -8.34 -8.11
CA GLY A 173 10.33 -7.49 -8.61
C GLY A 173 9.72 -6.55 -7.55
N ASN A 174 10.36 -6.36 -6.40
CA ASN A 174 9.82 -5.58 -5.30
C ASN A 174 10.10 -4.08 -5.50
N LEU A 175 9.15 -3.25 -5.07
CA LEU A 175 9.25 -1.80 -5.12
C LEU A 175 9.18 -1.21 -3.71
N ILE A 176 10.29 -0.63 -3.27
CA ILE A 176 10.41 0.13 -2.03
C ILE A 176 10.47 1.61 -2.41
N ARG A 177 9.39 2.35 -2.16
CA ARG A 177 9.26 3.73 -2.65
C ARG A 177 8.51 4.66 -1.72
N ALA A 178 8.98 5.90 -1.63
CA ALA A 178 8.30 6.96 -0.88
C ALA A 178 8.17 6.65 0.61
N ASN A 179 9.08 5.86 1.17
CA ASN A 179 9.16 5.60 2.60
C ASN A 179 10.13 6.59 3.26
N VAL A 180 9.99 6.76 4.57
CA VAL A 180 11.02 7.35 5.44
C VAL A 180 11.64 6.20 6.21
N ILE A 181 12.92 5.93 6.00
CA ILE A 181 13.63 4.75 6.52
C ILE A 181 14.86 5.22 7.30
N THR A 182 14.81 5.15 8.63
CA THR A 182 15.72 5.92 9.46
C THR A 182 16.22 5.15 10.68
N ASN A 183 17.39 5.57 11.18
CA ASN A 183 17.88 5.27 12.51
C ASN A 183 17.95 3.77 12.86
N SER A 184 18.23 2.90 11.88
CA SER A 184 18.48 1.49 12.19
C SER A 184 19.61 1.34 13.20
N THR A 185 19.44 0.56 14.26
CA THR A 185 20.35 0.56 15.41
C THR A 185 21.55 -0.37 15.27
N LEU A 186 21.47 -1.42 14.45
CA LEU A 186 22.56 -2.40 14.29
C LEU A 186 23.35 -2.20 12.99
N ARG A 187 22.67 -2.02 11.86
CA ARG A 187 23.34 -1.95 10.54
C ARG A 187 22.65 -0.97 9.60
N TYR A 188 22.02 -1.49 8.55
CA TYR A 188 21.52 -0.72 7.42
C TYR A 188 20.03 -0.39 7.56
N ASN A 189 19.67 0.80 7.09
CA ASN A 189 18.30 1.17 6.78
C ASN A 189 17.77 0.37 5.58
N VAL A 190 18.60 0.13 4.56
CA VAL A 190 18.24 -0.71 3.43
C VAL A 190 19.43 -1.54 2.99
N TYR A 191 19.25 -2.86 2.87
CA TYR A 191 20.29 -3.76 2.39
C TYR A 191 19.71 -5.01 1.73
N SER A 192 20.60 -5.88 1.28
CA SER A 192 20.24 -7.15 0.67
C SER A 192 21.20 -8.26 1.06
N ASP A 193 20.71 -9.49 1.06
CA ASP A 193 21.55 -10.67 1.26
C ASP A 193 21.06 -11.84 0.39
N PHE A 194 21.91 -12.31 -0.51
CA PHE A 194 21.58 -13.36 -1.48
C PHE A 194 22.70 -14.40 -1.54
N PRO A 195 22.72 -15.41 -0.67
CA PRO A 195 23.83 -16.38 -0.60
C PRO A 195 24.01 -17.19 -1.89
N ARG A 196 22.95 -17.42 -2.67
CA ARG A 196 23.01 -18.15 -3.96
C ARG A 196 22.41 -17.35 -5.12
N ARG A 197 21.09 -17.45 -5.32
CA ARG A 197 20.39 -16.76 -6.42
C ARG A 197 20.17 -15.30 -6.06
N VAL A 198 20.63 -14.39 -6.92
CA VAL A 198 20.43 -12.95 -6.74
C VAL A 198 19.04 -12.54 -7.23
N GLY A 199 18.30 -11.83 -6.37
CA GLY A 199 17.01 -11.24 -6.73
C GLY A 199 17.14 -10.23 -7.88
N LYS A 200 16.14 -10.16 -8.75
CA LYS A 200 16.16 -9.24 -9.90
C LYS A 200 15.00 -8.26 -9.82
N ARG A 201 15.15 -7.10 -10.49
CA ARG A 201 14.09 -6.09 -10.64
C ARG A 201 13.54 -5.56 -9.31
N ASN A 202 14.35 -5.56 -8.25
CA ASN A 202 14.02 -4.84 -7.03
C ASN A 202 14.46 -3.38 -7.17
N PHE A 203 13.61 -2.45 -6.75
CA PHE A 203 13.86 -1.01 -6.86
C PHE A 203 13.65 -0.34 -5.51
N VAL A 204 14.69 0.34 -5.03
CA VAL A 204 14.67 1.20 -3.85
C VAL A 204 14.76 2.62 -4.35
N ARG A 205 13.65 3.35 -4.37
CA ARG A 205 13.60 4.64 -5.04
C ARG A 205 12.71 5.69 -4.40
N PHE A 206 13.12 6.94 -4.46
CA PHE A 206 12.38 8.07 -3.90
C PHE A 206 12.00 7.87 -2.43
N ASN A 207 12.87 7.25 -1.64
CA ASN A 207 12.73 7.17 -0.19
C ASN A 207 13.53 8.31 0.47
N CYS A 208 13.16 8.69 1.69
CA CYS A 208 13.98 9.49 2.58
C CYS A 208 14.74 8.54 3.49
N VAL A 209 16.06 8.63 3.56
CA VAL A 209 16.89 7.67 4.29
C VAL A 209 17.95 8.40 5.12
N TYR A 210 18.04 8.10 6.41
CA TYR A 210 18.92 8.84 7.32
C TYR A 210 19.32 8.04 8.58
N GLY A 211 20.52 8.29 9.10
CA GLY A 211 20.89 7.90 10.47
C GLY A 211 21.03 6.40 10.79
N GLY A 212 21.05 5.50 9.80
CA GLY A 212 21.31 4.07 10.07
C GLY A 212 22.70 3.86 10.68
N ALA A 213 22.88 2.87 11.56
CA ALA A 213 24.14 2.64 12.25
C ALA A 213 25.33 2.44 11.30
N ALA A 214 25.14 1.69 10.21
CA ALA A 214 26.14 1.51 9.16
C ALA A 214 26.42 2.80 8.35
N ALA A 215 25.61 3.85 8.49
CA ALA A 215 25.90 5.17 7.92
C ALA A 215 27.05 5.87 8.65
N ARG A 216 27.26 5.58 9.95
CA ARG A 216 28.35 6.14 10.75
C ARG A 216 29.74 5.67 10.29
N ALA A 217 29.80 4.68 9.41
CA ALA A 217 31.00 4.20 8.73
C ALA A 217 31.10 4.68 7.25
N GLY A 218 30.53 5.85 6.93
CA GLY A 218 30.57 6.44 5.57
C GLY A 218 29.43 6.04 4.63
N GLY A 219 28.35 5.44 5.17
CA GLY A 219 27.23 4.93 4.36
C GLY A 219 26.21 6.00 3.95
N ALA A 220 25.66 5.86 2.73
CA ALA A 220 24.67 6.74 2.10
C ALA A 220 23.30 6.76 2.84
N GLY A 221 23.24 7.40 4.02
CA GLY A 221 22.07 7.42 4.90
C GLY A 221 21.75 6.06 5.55
N GLY A 222 22.65 5.07 5.44
CA GLY A 222 22.43 3.70 5.89
C GLY A 222 21.92 2.75 4.80
N ILE A 223 22.01 3.13 3.53
CA ILE A 223 21.79 2.23 2.39
C ILE A 223 23.09 1.46 2.12
N MET A 224 23.03 0.13 2.06
CA MET A 224 24.16 -0.74 1.75
C MET A 224 24.76 -0.42 0.38
N ARG A 225 26.10 -0.36 0.33
CA ARG A 225 26.90 -0.26 -0.89
C ARG A 225 28.09 -1.24 -0.83
N PRO A 226 28.52 -1.81 -1.98
CA PRO A 226 27.84 -1.79 -3.27
C PRO A 226 26.46 -2.50 -3.20
N THR A 227 25.52 -2.11 -4.06
CA THR A 227 24.18 -2.72 -4.06
C THR A 227 24.20 -4.06 -4.78
N ARG A 228 23.53 -5.08 -4.23
CA ARG A 228 23.35 -6.39 -4.88
C ARG A 228 21.87 -6.77 -4.92
N GLY A 229 21.36 -7.14 -6.09
CA GLY A 229 19.96 -7.58 -6.24
C GLY A 229 18.89 -6.50 -6.13
N PHE A 230 19.25 -5.22 -5.97
CA PHE A 230 18.34 -4.07 -6.10
C PHE A 230 19.02 -2.87 -6.76
N ARG A 231 18.22 -1.94 -7.30
CA ARG A 231 18.68 -0.70 -7.92
C ARG A 231 18.19 0.52 -7.14
N LEU A 232 19.03 1.54 -7.06
CA LEU A 232 18.72 2.82 -6.44
C LEU A 232 18.24 3.84 -7.49
N GLU A 233 17.25 4.66 -7.15
CA GLU A 233 16.81 5.79 -7.99
C GLU A 233 16.25 6.93 -7.12
N GLY A 234 16.86 8.11 -7.15
CA GLY A 234 16.27 9.33 -6.59
C GLY A 234 15.92 9.28 -5.09
N ASN A 235 16.58 8.45 -4.29
CA ASN A 235 16.45 8.48 -2.83
C ASN A 235 17.10 9.75 -2.29
N LEU A 236 16.44 10.36 -1.31
CA LEU A 236 16.90 11.54 -0.60
C LEU A 236 17.58 11.08 0.70
N ILE A 237 18.81 11.55 0.92
CA ILE A 237 19.50 11.36 2.20
C ILE A 237 19.34 12.65 2.98
N ALA A 238 18.44 12.65 3.96
CA ALA A 238 18.15 13.84 4.76
C ALA A 238 17.45 13.45 6.05
N ASP A 239 17.73 14.20 7.12
CA ASP A 239 17.03 14.06 8.39
C ASP A 239 15.53 14.30 8.20
N PRO A 240 14.65 13.38 8.67
CA PRO A 240 13.21 13.59 8.62
C PRO A 240 12.69 14.73 9.49
N GLY A 241 13.39 15.15 10.54
CA GLY A 241 12.90 16.14 11.50
C GLY A 241 11.55 15.70 12.09
N TYR A 242 11.51 14.53 12.73
CA TYR A 242 10.27 14.03 13.36
C TYR A 242 9.80 14.97 14.48
N ALA A 243 8.49 15.10 14.64
CA ALA A 243 7.88 15.94 15.66
C ALA A 243 8.24 15.50 17.08
N ASN A 244 8.07 14.21 17.41
CA ASN A 244 8.51 13.65 18.68
C ASN A 244 8.81 12.15 18.53
N ARG A 245 10.04 11.86 18.11
CA ARG A 245 10.50 10.49 17.84
C ARG A 245 10.44 9.60 19.09
N SER A 246 10.84 10.10 20.25
CA SER A 246 10.90 9.30 21.50
C SER A 246 9.52 8.87 21.97
N ALA A 247 8.48 9.67 21.72
CA ALA A 247 7.09 9.30 21.97
C ALA A 247 6.45 8.43 20.86
N GLY A 248 7.19 8.09 19.81
CA GLY A 248 6.66 7.37 18.64
C GLY A 248 5.77 8.22 17.73
N ASP A 249 5.88 9.55 17.81
CA ASP A 249 5.25 10.49 16.88
C ASP A 249 6.21 10.81 15.72
N PHE A 250 6.02 10.05 14.65
CA PHE A 250 6.81 10.17 13.43
C PHE A 250 6.22 11.14 12.40
N ARG A 251 5.32 12.05 12.79
CA ARG A 251 4.93 13.14 11.89
C ARG A 251 6.17 13.96 11.53
N LEU A 252 6.34 14.25 10.23
CA LEU A 252 7.44 15.08 9.76
C LEU A 252 7.18 16.55 10.12
N ALA A 253 8.19 17.31 10.55
CA ALA A 253 8.07 18.76 10.70
C ALA A 253 7.67 19.43 9.38
N ALA A 254 7.06 20.63 9.43
CA ALA A 254 6.56 21.33 8.24
C ALA A 254 7.66 21.57 7.18
N HIS A 255 8.87 21.91 7.63
CA HIS A 255 10.04 22.16 6.79
C HIS A 255 10.88 20.91 6.51
N SER A 256 10.40 19.72 6.88
CA SER A 256 11.15 18.48 6.67
C SER A 256 11.47 18.27 5.18
N PRO A 257 12.75 18.06 4.82
CA PRO A 257 13.15 17.81 3.44
C PRO A 257 12.50 16.53 2.89
N CYS A 258 12.18 15.56 3.76
CA CYS A 258 11.48 14.34 3.40
C CYS A 258 10.05 14.57 2.88
N ARG A 259 9.39 15.69 3.24
CA ARG A 259 8.08 16.05 2.67
C ARG A 259 8.15 16.36 1.18
N SER A 260 9.32 16.77 0.67
CA SER A 260 9.52 17.10 -0.76
C SER A 260 9.42 15.88 -1.68
N LEU A 261 9.51 14.66 -1.15
CA LEU A 261 9.43 13.42 -1.95
C LEU A 261 8.10 13.29 -2.68
N GLY A 262 6.99 13.71 -2.07
CA GLY A 262 5.68 13.71 -2.74
C GLY A 262 5.67 14.59 -3.99
N LYS A 263 6.30 15.77 -3.93
CA LYS A 263 6.46 16.69 -5.07
C LYS A 263 7.39 16.10 -6.15
N ARG A 264 8.54 15.55 -5.76
CA ARG A 264 9.51 14.90 -6.68
C ARG A 264 8.88 13.71 -7.41
N ILE A 265 8.04 12.94 -6.73
CA ILE A 265 7.27 11.83 -7.28
C ILE A 265 6.23 12.31 -8.30
N ALA A 266 5.48 13.35 -7.97
CA ALA A 266 4.46 13.92 -8.85
C ALA A 266 5.09 14.43 -10.16
N LEU A 267 6.18 15.21 -10.07
CA LEU A 267 6.89 15.76 -11.23
C LEU A 267 7.41 14.67 -12.19
N ARG A 268 7.95 13.56 -11.66
CA ARG A 268 8.43 12.44 -12.49
C ARG A 268 7.31 11.55 -13.03
N SER A 269 6.14 11.50 -12.40
CA SER A 269 4.99 10.73 -12.91
C SER A 269 4.34 11.37 -14.15
N VAL A 270 4.55 12.68 -14.33
CA VAL A 270 4.07 13.43 -15.50
C VAL A 270 4.90 13.14 -16.76
N SER A 271 6.16 12.67 -16.65
CA SER A 271 7.01 12.41 -17.83
C SER A 271 6.92 11.00 -18.44
N ARG A 272 6.12 10.09 -17.88
CA ARG A 272 6.17 8.65 -18.24
C ARG A 272 4.83 7.92 -18.43
N ARG A 273 3.77 8.60 -18.88
CA ARG A 273 2.54 7.92 -19.35
C ARG A 273 2.29 8.17 -20.84
N SER A 274 2.55 7.16 -21.67
CA SER A 274 1.93 7.10 -23.00
C SER A 274 0.41 6.92 -22.80
N ARG A 275 -0.36 7.86 -23.36
CA ARG A 275 -1.81 7.90 -23.24
C ARG A 275 -2.45 6.98 -24.29
N ARG A 276 -2.78 5.73 -23.94
CA ARG A 276 -3.78 4.98 -24.71
C ARG A 276 -5.17 5.57 -24.40
N ARG A 277 -5.79 6.19 -25.41
CA ARG A 277 -7.13 6.78 -25.33
C ARG A 277 -8.19 5.70 -25.49
N LEU A 278 -8.78 5.22 -24.39
CA LEU A 278 -10.03 4.47 -24.46
C LEU A 278 -11.22 5.43 -24.40
N PRO A 279 -12.28 5.24 -25.21
CA PRO A 279 -13.47 6.08 -25.17
C PRO A 279 -14.24 5.89 -23.85
N LEU A 280 -14.76 6.98 -23.27
CA LEU A 280 -15.61 6.96 -22.08
C LEU A 280 -16.98 6.37 -22.44
N ARG A 281 -17.44 5.33 -21.72
CA ARG A 281 -18.81 4.83 -21.81
C ARG A 281 -19.69 5.58 -20.81
N LEU A 282 -20.75 6.20 -21.30
CA LEU A 282 -21.80 6.86 -20.52
C LEU A 282 -23.10 6.09 -20.71
N ALA A 283 -23.70 5.62 -19.62
CA ALA A 283 -25.01 4.98 -19.63
C ALA A 283 -25.90 5.62 -18.57
N GLY A 284 -27.20 5.73 -18.85
CA GLY A 284 -28.16 6.35 -17.94
C GLY A 284 -29.62 6.06 -18.32
N ARG A 285 -30.54 6.48 -17.47
CA ARG A 285 -31.99 6.41 -17.72
C ARG A 285 -32.58 7.83 -17.78
N ILE A 286 -33.45 8.07 -18.75
CA ILE A 286 -34.33 9.24 -18.85
C ILE A 286 -35.44 9.02 -17.80
N PRO A 287 -35.62 9.91 -16.80
CA PRO A 287 -36.62 9.71 -15.76
C PRO A 287 -38.07 9.70 -16.32
N ALA A 288 -38.70 8.51 -16.31
CA ALA A 288 -40.15 8.14 -16.31
C ALA A 288 -41.14 8.83 -17.31
N PRO A 289 -42.35 8.27 -17.53
CA PRO A 289 -42.82 7.87 -18.85
C PRO A 289 -43.35 9.04 -19.69
N VAL A 290 -43.02 9.01 -20.97
CA VAL A 290 -43.83 9.64 -22.02
C VAL A 290 -44.30 8.46 -22.84
N THR A 291 -45.62 8.24 -22.86
CA THR A 291 -46.30 7.38 -23.81
C THR A 291 -46.08 7.95 -25.22
N GLY A 292 -45.69 7.11 -26.18
CA GLY A 292 -45.43 7.53 -27.57
C GLY A 292 -44.08 7.05 -28.15
N PRO A 293 -43.94 6.96 -29.49
CA PRO A 293 -42.78 6.38 -30.13
C PRO A 293 -41.61 7.38 -30.22
N VAL A 294 -40.39 6.86 -30.03
CA VAL A 294 -39.08 7.52 -30.21
C VAL A 294 -38.84 8.77 -29.34
N LYS A 295 -38.07 8.59 -28.25
CA LYS A 295 -37.61 9.67 -27.37
C LYS A 295 -36.39 10.36 -27.95
N ARG A 296 -36.42 11.70 -28.03
CA ARG A 296 -35.30 12.55 -28.49
C ARG A 296 -34.53 13.12 -27.30
N ALA A 297 -33.24 12.86 -27.23
CA ALA A 297 -32.34 13.51 -26.28
C ALA A 297 -31.07 14.01 -26.99
N ARG A 298 -30.27 14.80 -26.29
CA ARG A 298 -29.02 15.35 -26.80
C ARG A 298 -27.97 15.38 -25.71
N LEU A 299 -26.77 14.92 -26.04
CA LEU A 299 -25.59 15.18 -25.23
C LEU A 299 -25.14 16.60 -25.52
N GLU A 300 -25.05 17.41 -24.48
CA GLU A 300 -24.52 18.75 -24.54
C GLU A 300 -23.15 18.83 -23.85
N VAL A 301 -22.29 19.67 -24.39
CA VAL A 301 -20.94 19.93 -23.89
C VAL A 301 -20.79 21.42 -23.62
N LYS A 302 -20.29 21.78 -22.43
CA LYS A 302 -20.09 23.18 -22.03
C LYS A 302 -18.87 23.79 -22.72
N ARG A 303 -19.11 24.75 -23.59
CA ARG A 303 -18.10 25.57 -24.30
C ARG A 303 -18.12 27.02 -23.77
N ARG A 304 -17.24 27.88 -24.29
CA ARG A 304 -17.12 29.28 -23.81
C ARG A 304 -18.44 30.06 -23.92
N GLY A 305 -19.23 29.83 -24.97
CA GLY A 305 -20.55 30.45 -25.17
C GLY A 305 -21.75 29.66 -24.63
N GLY A 306 -21.53 28.70 -23.71
CA GLY A 306 -22.62 27.91 -23.11
C GLY A 306 -22.67 26.45 -23.58
N TRP A 307 -23.84 25.84 -23.44
CA TRP A 307 -24.03 24.41 -23.74
C TRP A 307 -24.28 24.21 -25.24
N THR A 308 -23.44 23.40 -25.87
CA THR A 308 -23.56 23.07 -27.30
C THR A 308 -23.89 21.60 -27.48
N VAL A 309 -24.73 21.29 -28.47
CA VAL A 309 -25.08 19.90 -28.77
C VAL A 309 -23.88 19.20 -29.39
N ALA A 310 -23.37 18.18 -28.70
CA ALA A 310 -22.29 17.34 -29.20
C ALA A 310 -22.82 16.11 -29.95
N ARG A 311 -23.99 15.60 -29.58
CA ARG A 311 -24.64 14.47 -30.25
C ARG A 311 -26.14 14.42 -29.96
N ARG A 312 -26.95 14.13 -30.98
CA ARG A 312 -28.40 13.85 -30.83
C ARG A 312 -28.63 12.34 -30.69
N MET A 313 -29.69 11.96 -30.00
CA MET A 313 -30.08 10.56 -29.82
C MET A 313 -31.58 10.36 -29.93
N THR A 314 -31.97 9.23 -30.51
CA THR A 314 -33.32 8.69 -30.60
C THR A 314 -33.33 7.31 -29.96
N THR A 315 -34.24 7.05 -29.02
CA THR A 315 -34.35 5.73 -28.37
C THR A 315 -35.82 5.35 -28.17
N ARG A 316 -36.10 4.04 -28.28
CA ARG A 316 -37.42 3.47 -27.98
C ARG A 316 -37.62 3.23 -26.48
N SER A 317 -36.54 3.23 -25.68
CA SER A 317 -36.59 3.01 -24.24
C SER A 317 -36.10 4.22 -23.45
N SER A 318 -36.37 4.27 -22.15
CA SER A 318 -35.78 5.30 -21.27
C SER A 318 -34.28 5.11 -21.05
N ALA A 319 -33.70 3.96 -21.38
CA ALA A 319 -32.27 3.71 -21.23
C ALA A 319 -31.48 4.20 -22.45
N PHE A 320 -30.30 4.77 -22.20
CA PHE A 320 -29.34 5.08 -23.25
C PHE A 320 -27.94 4.64 -22.82
N ALA A 321 -27.13 4.20 -23.79
CA ALA A 321 -25.71 3.91 -23.61
C ALA A 321 -24.92 4.49 -24.78
N MET A 322 -23.80 5.15 -24.50
CA MET A 322 -23.01 5.84 -25.51
C MET A 322 -21.52 5.78 -25.23
N ARG A 323 -20.72 5.66 -26.28
CA ARG A 323 -19.29 5.95 -26.25
C ARG A 323 -19.07 7.40 -26.63
N VAL A 324 -18.47 8.18 -25.76
CA VAL A 324 -18.17 9.59 -26.00
C VAL A 324 -16.66 9.78 -26.03
N ARG A 325 -16.20 10.51 -27.03
CA ARG A 325 -14.85 11.07 -27.10
C ARG A 325 -14.99 12.59 -27.05
N PRO A 326 -15.14 13.20 -25.86
CA PRO A 326 -15.25 14.64 -25.80
C PRO A 326 -13.95 15.26 -26.31
N GLN A 327 -14.05 16.09 -27.35
CA GLN A 327 -12.92 16.87 -27.84
C GLN A 327 -12.64 17.99 -26.85
N ILE A 328 -11.70 17.74 -25.93
CA ILE A 328 -11.21 18.75 -24.99
C ILE A 328 -10.26 19.67 -25.76
N ALA A 329 -10.61 20.95 -25.83
CA ALA A 329 -9.80 21.96 -26.50
C ALA A 329 -8.37 21.99 -25.94
N LYS A 330 -7.39 22.26 -26.81
CA LYS A 330 -5.96 22.37 -26.45
C LYS A 330 -5.82 23.37 -25.29
N GLY A 331 -5.18 22.96 -24.20
CA GLY A 331 -5.01 23.77 -22.98
C GLY A 331 -6.07 23.58 -21.89
N ARG A 332 -7.17 22.82 -22.12
CA ARG A 332 -8.18 22.54 -21.07
C ARG A 332 -7.93 21.22 -20.35
N ARG A 333 -8.17 21.20 -19.04
CA ARG A 333 -8.04 20.00 -18.17
C ARG A 333 -9.25 19.06 -18.24
N GLY A 334 -10.38 19.54 -18.77
CA GLY A 334 -11.62 18.78 -18.88
C GLY A 334 -12.74 19.59 -19.53
N VAL A 335 -13.93 19.00 -19.58
CA VAL A 335 -15.15 19.64 -20.08
C VAL A 335 -16.38 19.11 -19.35
N ALA A 336 -17.36 19.97 -19.09
CA ALA A 336 -18.64 19.55 -18.51
C ALA A 336 -19.53 19.00 -19.61
N ILE A 337 -20.20 17.88 -19.33
CA ILE A 337 -21.20 17.30 -20.23
C ILE A 337 -22.52 17.08 -19.47
N ARG A 338 -23.64 17.17 -20.18
CA ARG A 338 -24.97 16.86 -19.64
C ARG A 338 -25.86 16.26 -20.73
N VAL A 339 -26.97 15.65 -20.33
CA VAL A 339 -28.00 15.17 -21.26
C VAL A 339 -29.22 16.06 -21.12
N ALA A 340 -29.77 16.50 -22.25
CA ALA A 340 -31.00 17.28 -22.30
C ALA A 340 -32.03 16.58 -23.21
N ALA A 341 -33.32 16.79 -22.94
CA ALA A 341 -34.42 16.35 -23.80
C ALA A 341 -35.41 17.52 -23.95
N PRO A 342 -36.13 17.64 -25.08
CA PRO A 342 -37.18 18.65 -25.25
C PRO A 342 -38.22 18.57 -24.13
N GLY A 343 -38.66 19.72 -23.61
CA GLY A 343 -39.69 19.80 -22.55
C GLY A 343 -39.26 19.28 -21.17
N ARG A 344 -37.96 19.07 -20.91
CA ARG A 344 -37.45 18.56 -19.63
C ARG A 344 -36.24 19.36 -19.14
N ALA A 345 -36.09 19.42 -17.82
CA ALA A 345 -34.87 19.93 -17.21
C ALA A 345 -33.65 19.08 -17.62
N PRO A 346 -32.52 19.69 -18.01
CA PRO A 346 -31.29 18.95 -18.30
C PRO A 346 -30.78 18.16 -17.09
N SER A 347 -30.08 17.06 -17.33
CA SER A 347 -29.40 16.31 -16.27
C SER A 347 -28.38 17.19 -15.54
N LYS A 348 -28.08 16.84 -14.28
CA LYS A 348 -26.93 17.43 -13.59
C LYS A 348 -25.67 17.24 -14.45
N PRO A 349 -24.87 18.30 -14.66
CA PRO A 349 -23.67 18.20 -15.47
C PRO A 349 -22.60 17.40 -14.74
N ILE A 350 -21.86 16.59 -15.48
CA ILE A 350 -20.70 15.85 -14.97
C ILE A 350 -19.42 16.40 -15.62
N TRP A 351 -18.33 16.44 -14.86
CA TRP A 351 -17.04 16.93 -15.34
C TRP A 351 -16.19 15.79 -15.90
N VAL A 352 -15.79 15.88 -17.17
CA VAL A 352 -14.95 14.87 -17.83
C VAL A 352 -13.56 15.43 -18.05
N VAL A 353 -12.55 14.81 -17.42
CA VAL A 353 -11.14 15.20 -17.52
C VAL A 353 -10.36 14.29 -18.47
N ARG A 354 -9.23 14.78 -19.00
CA ARG A 354 -8.34 14.01 -19.90
C ARG A 354 -7.22 13.26 -19.18
#